data_AF-A0A6N7AFI7-F1
#
_entry.id   AF-A0A6N7AFI7-F1
#
_cell.length_a   1.000
_cell.length_b   1.000
_cell.length_c   1.000
_cell.angle_alpha   90.00
_cell.angle_beta   90.00
_cell.angle_gamma   90.00
#
_symmetry.space_group_name_H-M   'P 1'
#
loop_
_entity.id
_entity.type
_entity.pdbx_description
1 polymer ?
#
loop_
_entity_poly.entity_id
_entity_poly.type
_entity_poly.pdbx_seq_one_letter_code
_entity_poly.pdbx_strand_id
1 'polypeptide(L)'
;MVQTNAPPGKRDIISGATVTAIVVTDAVRRTALRVARTRGLAGFTVERSGEKRRFAEIPFVATDWPALVGEGAVRRLLLTQADVDTAFRRMGIGGPEPYAAAAPPESVFIDLHTALVTPDTIGRNLLGDTEYGLVQKGSKPGETALLIAATGLYSFRGSGFVRGGIFDRIQVVQDETTLLFRDSHYRRLGALASGLPAFTEIGLFRIPEGSGFDPAKPWRLELLVQRPVGPIEKAYTSFSLTYALPDRYLEAAPPRHGRRRRRKKTRPPFGRPSGGSVWERSRCSARRCWC
;
A
#
# COMPACT_ATOMS: atom_id res chain seq x y z
N MET A 1 -31.75 36.49 -2.29
CA MET A 1 -30.40 36.22 -2.80
C MET A 1 -29.38 36.61 -1.74
N VAL A 2 -28.82 35.65 -1.01
CA VAL A 2 -27.45 35.70 -0.48
C VAL A 2 -26.96 34.26 -0.46
N GLN A 3 -26.06 33.94 -1.38
CA GLN A 3 -25.24 32.72 -1.34
C GLN A 3 -24.04 33.01 -0.44
N THR A 4 -23.69 32.08 0.45
CA THR A 4 -22.31 31.91 0.90
C THR A 4 -21.96 30.44 0.90
N ASN A 5 -21.13 30.08 -0.08
CA ASN A 5 -20.43 28.82 -0.25
C ASN A 5 -19.60 28.48 0.99
N ALA A 6 -19.82 27.31 1.57
CA ALA A 6 -18.84 26.66 2.46
C ALA A 6 -18.13 25.54 1.67
N PRO A 7 -16.79 25.53 1.58
CA PRO A 7 -16.06 24.44 0.92
C PRO A 7 -16.08 23.17 1.80
N PRO A 8 -16.23 21.97 1.22
CA PRO A 8 -16.19 20.72 1.98
C PRO A 8 -14.74 20.26 2.21
N GLY A 9 -14.47 19.80 3.42
CA GLY A 9 -13.33 18.91 3.69
C GLY A 9 -12.06 19.58 4.20
N LYS A 10 -12.06 20.01 5.46
CA LYS A 10 -10.83 20.08 6.25
C LYS A 10 -11.12 19.61 7.67
N ARG A 11 -10.89 18.34 7.92
CA ARG A 11 -10.67 17.83 9.28
C ARG A 11 -9.19 17.54 9.38
N ASP A 12 -8.44 18.58 9.72
CA ASP A 12 -7.10 18.43 10.24
C ASP A 12 -7.24 18.64 11.75
N ILE A 13 -6.46 17.90 12.53
CA ILE A 13 -6.41 17.89 14.00
C ILE A 13 -7.22 16.75 14.65
N ILE A 14 -6.49 15.75 15.14
CA ILE A 14 -6.91 14.92 16.27
C ILE A 14 -5.99 15.31 17.44
N SER A 15 -6.50 16.13 18.35
CA SER A 15 -5.80 16.46 19.60
C SER A 15 -5.79 15.21 20.50
N GLY A 16 -4.63 14.81 21.01
CA GLY A 16 -4.51 13.70 21.96
C GLY A 16 -4.69 12.28 21.38
N ALA A 17 -4.37 12.06 20.11
CA ALA A 17 -4.52 10.74 19.49
C ALA A 17 -3.46 9.74 19.98
N THR A 18 -3.78 8.95 21.00
CA THR A 18 -3.05 7.71 21.28
C THR A 18 -3.10 6.83 20.04
N VAL A 19 -2.05 6.06 19.74
CA VAL A 19 -2.01 5.07 18.64
C VAL A 19 -3.32 4.26 18.54
N THR A 20 -3.89 3.86 19.67
CA THR A 20 -5.18 3.18 19.75
C THR A 20 -6.34 3.99 19.17
N ALA A 21 -6.40 5.29 19.46
CA ALA A 21 -7.43 6.19 18.92
C ALA A 21 -7.30 6.35 17.40
N ILE A 22 -6.08 6.36 16.86
CA ILE A 22 -5.84 6.37 15.40
C ILE A 22 -6.39 5.08 14.77
N VAL A 23 -6.02 3.92 15.31
CA VAL A 23 -6.48 2.61 14.81
C VAL A 23 -8.01 2.48 14.88
N VAL A 24 -8.62 2.89 15.99
CA VAL A 24 -10.08 2.81 16.17
C VAL A 24 -10.79 3.78 15.22
N THR A 25 -10.29 5.01 15.09
CA THR A 25 -10.88 6.01 14.19
C THR A 25 -10.81 5.55 12.74
N ASP A 26 -9.69 4.95 12.33
CA ASP A 26 -9.55 4.35 10.99
C ASP A 26 -10.53 3.19 10.78
N ALA A 27 -10.65 2.28 11.75
CA ALA A 27 -11.59 1.16 11.67
C ALA A 27 -13.04 1.64 11.52
N VAL A 28 -13.46 2.67 12.28
CA VAL A 28 -14.79 3.28 12.19
C VAL A 28 -14.99 3.96 10.82
N ARG A 29 -14.00 4.73 10.34
CA ARG A 29 -14.10 5.42 9.04
C ARG A 29 -14.19 4.43 7.88
N ARG A 30 -13.33 3.41 7.87
CA ARG A 30 -13.30 2.37 6.84
C ARG A 30 -14.60 1.58 6.77
N THR A 31 -15.19 1.27 7.93
CA THR A 31 -16.50 0.58 7.99
C THR A 31 -17.64 1.48 7.53
N ALA A 32 -17.70 2.73 7.98
CA ALA A 32 -18.73 3.69 7.58
C ALA A 32 -18.73 3.92 6.05
N LEU A 33 -17.56 4.12 5.44
CA LEU A 33 -17.45 4.35 3.99
C LEU A 33 -17.76 3.09 3.18
N ARG A 34 -17.34 1.91 3.65
CA ARG A 34 -17.72 0.64 3.02
C ARG A 34 -19.24 0.43 3.03
N VAL A 35 -19.91 0.78 4.13
CA VAL A 35 -21.38 0.76 4.21
C VAL A 35 -22.00 1.80 3.28
N ALA A 36 -21.47 3.03 3.24
CA ALA A 36 -21.97 4.07 2.35
C ALA A 36 -21.91 3.67 0.87
N ARG A 37 -20.78 3.11 0.41
CA ARG A 37 -20.59 2.63 -0.98
C ARG A 37 -21.50 1.44 -1.32
N THR A 38 -21.62 0.47 -0.42
CA THR A 38 -22.50 -0.70 -0.65
C THR A 38 -23.98 -0.33 -0.66
N ARG A 39 -24.36 0.73 0.04
CA ARG A 39 -25.74 1.25 0.11
C ARG A 39 -26.02 2.38 -0.88
N GLY A 40 -25.03 2.81 -1.68
CA GLY A 40 -25.17 3.93 -2.63
C GLY A 40 -25.54 5.26 -1.97
N LEU A 41 -25.13 5.46 -0.70
CA LEU A 41 -25.45 6.67 0.06
C LEU A 41 -24.57 7.84 -0.39
N ALA A 42 -25.07 9.07 -0.28
CA ALA A 42 -24.32 10.32 -0.49
C ALA A 42 -23.57 10.45 -1.82
N GLY A 43 -24.09 9.87 -2.92
CA GLY A 43 -23.45 9.95 -4.24
C GLY A 43 -22.22 9.07 -4.41
N PHE A 44 -21.89 8.23 -3.42
CA PHE A 44 -20.86 7.20 -3.53
C PHE A 44 -21.35 6.06 -4.42
N THR A 45 -21.36 6.28 -5.74
CA THR A 45 -21.39 5.17 -6.68
C THR A 45 -20.07 4.42 -6.56
N VAL A 46 -20.08 3.09 -6.68
CA VAL A 46 -18.85 2.33 -6.87
C VAL A 46 -18.20 2.89 -8.14
N GLU A 47 -17.19 3.75 -7.99
CA GLU A 47 -16.40 4.15 -9.15
C GLU A 47 -15.98 2.87 -9.84
N ARG A 48 -16.33 2.76 -11.12
CA ARG A 48 -15.82 1.71 -11.99
C ARG A 48 -14.31 1.80 -11.83
N SER A 49 -13.72 0.83 -11.12
CA SER A 49 -12.29 0.78 -10.93
C SER A 49 -11.67 0.98 -12.30
N GLY A 50 -10.92 2.06 -12.49
CA GLY A 50 -10.08 2.22 -13.67
C GLY A 50 -9.38 0.89 -13.94
N GLU A 51 -9.21 0.56 -15.20
CA GLU A 51 -8.65 -0.71 -15.65
C GLU A 51 -7.47 -1.09 -14.74
N LYS A 52 -7.58 -2.23 -14.04
CA LYS A 52 -6.58 -2.61 -13.05
C LYS A 52 -5.23 -2.63 -13.75
N ARG A 53 -4.27 -1.89 -13.22
CA ARG A 53 -2.89 -1.91 -13.72
C ARG A 53 -2.07 -2.86 -12.88
N ARG A 54 -1.05 -3.47 -13.49
CA ARG A 54 -0.05 -4.31 -12.81
C ARG A 54 1.34 -3.81 -13.14
N PHE A 55 2.35 -4.26 -12.40
CA PHE A 55 3.73 -3.98 -12.75
C PHE A 55 4.04 -4.54 -14.14
N ALA A 56 4.64 -3.70 -14.99
CA ALA A 56 5.09 -4.11 -16.31
C ALA A 56 6.31 -5.04 -16.20
N GLU A 57 6.33 -6.08 -17.03
CA GLU A 57 7.48 -6.99 -17.15
C GLU A 57 8.50 -6.36 -18.09
N ILE A 58 9.27 -5.40 -17.57
CA ILE A 58 10.33 -4.69 -18.32
C ILE A 58 11.72 -5.20 -17.95
N PRO A 59 12.69 -5.19 -18.88
CA PRO A 59 14.07 -5.50 -18.55
C PRO A 59 14.64 -4.47 -17.57
N PHE A 60 15.58 -4.93 -16.74
CA PHE A 60 16.34 -4.05 -15.87
C PHE A 60 17.12 -3.00 -16.69
N VAL A 61 17.11 -1.76 -16.22
CA VAL A 61 17.89 -0.65 -16.77
C VAL A 61 18.73 -0.05 -15.65
N ALA A 62 20.04 0.01 -15.82
CA ALA A 62 20.90 0.73 -14.88
C ALA A 62 20.62 2.23 -14.97
N THR A 63 20.39 2.89 -13.84
CA THR A 63 20.09 4.33 -13.78
C THR A 63 20.66 4.94 -12.51
N ASP A 64 20.85 6.26 -12.51
CA ASP A 64 21.36 7.01 -11.37
C ASP A 64 20.23 7.62 -10.51
N TRP A 65 20.64 8.18 -9.38
CA TRP A 65 19.73 8.85 -8.45
C TRP A 65 18.97 10.04 -9.07
N PRO A 66 19.63 10.98 -9.78
CA PRO A 66 18.93 12.09 -10.42
C PRO A 66 17.84 11.64 -11.40
N ALA A 67 18.09 10.60 -12.21
CA ALA A 67 17.09 10.08 -13.13
C ALA A 67 15.89 9.45 -12.39
N LEU A 68 16.12 8.66 -11.33
CA LEU A 68 15.06 8.08 -10.51
C LEU A 68 14.19 9.14 -9.82
N VAL A 69 14.80 10.24 -9.36
CA VAL A 69 14.07 11.38 -8.79
C VAL A 69 13.32 12.14 -9.89
N GLY A 70 13.98 12.39 -11.03
CA GLY A 70 13.43 13.16 -12.15
C GLY A 70 12.21 12.51 -12.81
N GLU A 71 12.19 11.19 -12.90
CA GLU A 71 11.03 10.45 -13.41
C GLU A 71 9.92 10.22 -12.36
N GLY A 72 10.19 10.53 -11.09
CA GLY A 72 9.25 10.36 -9.98
C GLY A 72 9.21 8.96 -9.36
N ALA A 73 10.14 8.06 -9.71
CA ALA A 73 10.33 6.76 -9.05
C ALA A 73 10.82 6.92 -7.60
N VAL A 74 11.55 7.99 -7.32
CA VAL A 74 11.90 8.44 -5.97
C VAL A 74 11.25 9.80 -5.73
N ARG A 75 10.50 9.94 -4.64
CA ARG A 75 9.87 11.21 -4.24
C ARG A 75 10.49 11.74 -2.97
N ARG A 76 10.62 13.07 -2.88
CA ARG A 76 11.27 13.79 -1.78
C ARG A 76 10.28 14.73 -1.07
N LEU A 77 10.36 14.77 0.25
CA LEU A 77 9.72 15.73 1.14
C LEU A 77 10.80 16.36 2.00
N LEU A 78 11.08 17.64 1.76
CA LEU A 78 12.01 18.43 2.56
C LEU A 78 11.20 19.37 3.46
N LEU A 79 11.43 19.29 4.77
CA LEU A 79 10.86 20.20 5.76
C LEU A 79 11.97 20.84 6.58
N THR A 80 11.85 22.13 6.80
CA THR A 80 12.68 22.93 7.72
C THR A 80 12.00 23.04 9.08
N GLN A 81 12.74 23.51 10.09
CA GLN A 81 12.14 23.85 11.39
C GLN A 81 11.04 24.93 11.24
N ALA A 82 11.27 25.92 10.39
CA ALA A 82 10.29 26.97 10.11
C ALA A 82 8.96 26.43 9.57
N ASP A 83 8.99 25.39 8.72
CA ASP A 83 7.79 24.76 8.17
C ASP A 83 6.96 24.10 9.27
N VAL A 84 7.62 23.37 10.17
CA VAL A 84 6.99 22.67 11.29
C VAL A 84 6.43 23.67 12.30
N ASP A 85 7.20 24.69 12.66
CA ASP A 85 6.73 25.77 13.55
C ASP A 85 5.54 26.51 12.96
N THR A 86 5.52 26.74 11.66
CA THR A 86 4.39 27.37 10.99
C THR A 86 3.15 26.47 11.03
N ALA A 87 3.30 25.16 10.84
CA ALA A 87 2.19 24.22 10.96
C ALA A 87 1.57 24.22 12.36
N PHE A 88 2.39 24.17 13.42
CA PHE A 88 1.90 24.23 14.80
C PHE A 88 1.31 25.58 15.18
N ARG A 89 1.91 26.69 14.73
CA ARG A 89 1.35 28.04 14.96
C ARG A 89 -0.05 28.20 14.38
N ARG A 90 -0.33 27.60 13.20
CA ARG A 90 -1.67 27.59 12.60
C ARG A 90 -2.70 26.85 13.45
N MET A 91 -2.25 25.95 14.32
CA MET A 91 -3.08 25.21 15.28
C MET A 91 -3.21 25.92 16.64
N GLY A 92 -2.64 27.12 16.79
CA GLY A 92 -2.61 27.85 18.06
C GLY A 92 -1.62 27.29 19.08
N ILE A 93 -0.71 26.40 18.66
CA ILE A 93 0.34 25.84 19.50
C ILE A 93 1.60 26.66 19.31
N GLY A 94 2.01 27.38 20.36
CA GLY A 94 3.16 28.27 20.36
C GLY A 94 4.47 27.60 20.79
N GLY A 95 5.60 28.23 20.42
CA GLY A 95 6.96 27.97 20.91
C GLY A 95 7.58 26.62 20.50
N PRO A 96 8.93 26.51 20.51
CA PRO A 96 9.62 25.23 20.42
C PRO A 96 9.25 24.35 21.63
N GLU A 97 9.43 23.05 21.48
CA GLU A 97 9.29 22.06 22.57
C GLU A 97 10.01 22.59 23.83
N PRO A 98 9.34 22.68 25.00
CA PRO A 98 9.91 23.32 26.19
C PRO A 98 11.24 22.72 26.68
N TYR A 99 11.61 21.55 26.14
CA TYR A 99 12.72 20.71 26.56
C TYR A 99 13.74 20.42 25.46
N ALA A 100 13.58 20.98 24.25
CA ALA A 100 14.55 20.82 23.16
C ALA A 100 15.31 22.12 22.90
N ALA A 101 16.61 22.01 22.64
CA ALA A 101 17.39 23.14 22.15
C ALA A 101 16.77 23.64 20.83
N ALA A 102 16.44 24.93 20.77
CA ALA A 102 15.86 25.53 19.57
C ALA A 102 16.88 25.44 18.43
N ALA A 103 16.57 24.63 17.42
CA ALA A 103 17.34 24.60 16.18
C ALA A 103 17.02 25.86 15.35
N PRO A 104 17.99 26.39 14.57
CA PRO A 104 17.73 27.50 13.66
C PRO A 104 16.56 27.21 12.71
N PRO A 105 15.72 28.21 12.33
CA PRO A 105 14.55 28.01 11.47
C PRO A 105 14.85 27.31 10.15
N GLU A 106 16.02 27.57 9.56
CA GLU A 106 16.52 27.00 8.31
C GLU A 106 17.07 25.58 8.43
N SER A 107 17.19 25.05 9.66
CA SER A 107 17.69 23.70 9.89
C SER A 107 16.77 22.68 9.24
N VAL A 108 17.37 21.69 8.58
CA VAL A 108 16.64 20.56 8.00
C VAL A 108 15.99 19.76 9.13
N PHE A 109 14.68 19.91 9.26
CA PHE A 109 13.89 19.11 10.19
C PHE A 109 13.88 17.66 9.71
N ILE A 110 13.53 17.43 8.45
CA ILE A 110 13.65 16.13 7.80
C ILE A 110 13.73 16.30 6.28
N ASP A 111 14.62 15.55 5.66
CA ASP A 111 14.72 15.32 4.23
C ASP A 111 14.37 13.86 3.94
N LEU A 112 13.09 13.61 3.70
CA LEU A 112 12.51 12.28 3.56
C LEU A 112 12.35 11.91 2.09
N HIS A 113 12.80 10.70 1.75
CA HIS A 113 12.66 10.10 0.43
C HIS A 113 11.88 8.81 0.51
N THR A 114 11.07 8.54 -0.51
CA THR A 114 10.32 7.28 -0.61
C THR A 114 10.26 6.76 -2.04
N ALA A 115 10.28 5.43 -2.17
CA ALA A 115 10.21 4.73 -3.45
C ALA A 115 9.60 3.33 -3.29
N LEU A 116 8.79 2.89 -4.25
CA LEU A 116 8.42 1.49 -4.38
C LEU A 116 9.61 0.71 -4.97
N VAL A 117 10.17 -0.22 -4.20
CA VAL A 117 11.34 -1.00 -4.66
C VAL A 117 10.95 -2.31 -5.32
N THR A 118 9.65 -2.60 -5.46
CA THR A 118 9.17 -3.83 -6.11
C THR A 118 9.48 -3.92 -7.60
N PRO A 119 9.42 -2.84 -8.41
CA PRO A 119 9.90 -2.89 -9.79
C PRO A 119 11.42 -3.10 -9.85
N ASP A 120 11.87 -4.08 -10.65
CA ASP A 120 13.28 -4.52 -10.74
C ASP A 120 14.27 -3.37 -10.96
N THR A 121 13.97 -2.47 -11.90
CA THR A 121 14.79 -1.27 -12.17
C THR A 121 14.89 -0.36 -10.95
N ILE A 122 13.82 -0.12 -10.20
CA ILE A 122 13.89 0.77 -9.03
C ILE A 122 14.61 0.06 -7.89
N GLY A 123 14.22 -1.18 -7.59
CA GLY A 123 14.77 -1.93 -6.47
C GLY A 123 16.26 -2.22 -6.59
N ARG A 124 16.73 -2.67 -7.77
CA ARG A 124 18.16 -2.97 -7.98
C ARG A 124 19.04 -1.74 -7.96
N ASN A 125 18.62 -0.63 -8.59
CA ASN A 125 19.41 0.60 -8.56
C ASN A 125 19.48 1.21 -7.16
N LEU A 126 18.41 1.10 -6.34
CA LEU A 126 18.40 1.66 -4.98
C LEU A 126 19.09 0.78 -3.94
N LEU A 127 18.94 -0.54 -4.03
CA LEU A 127 19.42 -1.48 -3.01
C LEU A 127 20.73 -2.17 -3.41
N GLY A 128 21.02 -2.25 -4.71
CA GLY A 128 22.03 -3.15 -5.26
C GLY A 128 21.50 -4.58 -5.38
N ASP A 129 22.16 -5.40 -6.21
CA ASP A 129 21.68 -6.75 -6.53
C ASP A 129 21.59 -7.67 -5.30
N THR A 130 22.53 -7.54 -4.36
CA THR A 130 22.56 -8.37 -3.15
C THR A 130 21.37 -8.10 -2.25
N GLU A 131 21.15 -6.85 -1.85
CA GLU A 131 20.03 -6.48 -0.98
C GLU A 131 18.69 -6.65 -1.69
N TYR A 132 18.62 -6.32 -2.98
CA TYR A 132 17.42 -6.58 -3.78
C TYR A 132 17.08 -8.08 -3.82
N GLY A 133 18.08 -8.94 -4.01
CA GLY A 133 17.92 -10.39 -3.95
C GLY A 133 17.36 -10.88 -2.60
N LEU A 134 17.76 -10.25 -1.48
CA LEU A 134 17.20 -10.56 -0.16
C LEU A 134 15.73 -10.13 -0.03
N VAL A 135 15.36 -8.97 -0.59
CA VAL A 135 13.96 -8.51 -0.65
C VAL A 135 13.11 -9.49 -1.44
N GLN A 136 13.56 -9.89 -2.64
CA GLN A 136 12.82 -10.81 -3.50
C GLN A 136 12.66 -12.19 -2.85
N LYS A 137 13.73 -12.75 -2.25
CA LYS A 137 13.66 -14.04 -1.54
C LYS A 137 12.72 -14.00 -0.33
N GLY A 138 12.63 -12.87 0.36
CA GLY A 138 11.78 -12.71 1.53
C GLY A 138 10.32 -12.42 1.21
N SER A 139 10.01 -11.93 0.00
CA SER A 139 8.68 -11.44 -0.39
C SER A 139 7.78 -12.58 -0.86
N LYS A 140 6.50 -12.54 -0.46
CA LYS A 140 5.48 -13.45 -0.96
C LYS A 140 4.84 -12.87 -2.24
N PRO A 141 4.21 -13.71 -3.09
CA PRO A 141 3.44 -13.20 -4.23
C PRO A 141 2.43 -12.14 -3.79
N GLY A 142 2.33 -11.03 -4.53
CA GLY A 142 1.42 -9.93 -4.22
C GLY A 142 1.85 -9.00 -3.08
N GLU A 143 2.96 -9.29 -2.38
CA GLU A 143 3.56 -8.33 -1.46
C GLU A 143 4.33 -7.25 -2.22
N THR A 144 4.33 -6.06 -1.64
CA THR A 144 5.09 -4.92 -2.15
C THR A 144 6.08 -4.45 -1.09
N ALA A 145 7.18 -3.86 -1.52
CA ALA A 145 8.16 -3.27 -0.62
C ALA A 145 8.35 -1.78 -0.94
N LEU A 146 8.36 -0.99 0.13
CA LEU A 146 8.57 0.44 0.13
C LEU A 146 9.89 0.77 0.81
N LEU A 147 10.69 1.62 0.19
CA LEU A 147 11.85 2.24 0.81
C LEU A 147 11.44 3.59 1.39
N ILE A 148 11.87 3.86 2.62
CA ILE A 148 11.86 5.20 3.22
C ILE A 148 13.28 5.49 3.71
N ALA A 149 13.85 6.59 3.25
CA ALA A 149 15.17 7.05 3.66
C ALA A 149 15.07 8.51 4.13
N ALA A 150 15.78 8.88 5.19
CA ALA A 150 15.74 10.24 5.69
C ALA A 150 17.06 10.69 6.34
N THR A 151 17.26 12.00 6.29
CA THR A 151 18.28 12.75 7.01
C THR A 151 17.65 13.97 7.67
N GLY A 152 18.07 14.35 8.87
CA GLY A 152 17.59 15.56 9.55
C GLY A 152 17.52 15.39 11.06
N LEU A 153 16.96 16.42 11.71
CA LEU A 153 16.77 16.44 13.17
C LEU A 153 15.64 15.49 13.64
N TYR A 154 14.70 15.16 12.75
CA TYR A 154 13.54 14.34 13.06
C TYR A 154 13.63 12.95 12.45
N SER A 155 13.34 11.94 13.28
CA SER A 155 13.31 10.54 12.84
C SER A 155 11.90 10.11 12.44
N PHE A 156 11.76 9.48 11.27
CA PHE A 156 10.49 8.88 10.83
C PHE A 156 10.16 7.58 11.57
N ARG A 157 11.14 6.93 12.22
CA ARG A 157 10.93 5.67 12.93
C ARG A 157 10.15 5.87 14.22
N GLY A 158 10.39 7.02 14.85
CA GLY A 158 9.77 7.40 16.11
C GLY A 158 10.18 6.53 17.28
N SER A 159 9.37 6.56 18.34
CA SER A 159 9.67 5.89 19.61
C SER A 159 8.87 4.60 19.81
N GLY A 160 7.78 4.42 19.06
CA GLY A 160 6.85 3.30 19.22
C GLY A 160 7.26 1.99 18.54
N PHE A 161 8.29 1.99 17.67
CA PHE A 161 8.68 0.83 16.85
C PHE A 161 9.54 -0.22 17.62
N VAL A 162 9.22 -0.47 18.89
CA VAL A 162 9.83 -1.60 19.64
C VAL A 162 9.16 -2.92 19.26
N ARG A 163 9.70 -4.08 19.69
CA ARG A 163 9.19 -5.42 19.31
C ARG A 163 7.67 -5.52 19.51
N GLY A 164 6.93 -5.86 18.45
CA GLY A 164 5.47 -5.93 18.40
C GLY A 164 4.75 -4.58 18.26
N GLY A 165 5.51 -3.49 18.19
CA GLY A 165 5.01 -2.13 18.09
C GLY A 165 4.65 -1.70 16.68
N ILE A 166 4.11 -0.48 16.59
CA ILE A 166 3.80 0.17 15.33
C ILE A 166 4.62 1.44 15.17
N PHE A 167 4.85 1.83 13.92
CA PHE A 167 5.39 3.14 13.61
C PHE A 167 4.34 4.20 13.92
N ASP A 168 4.72 5.17 14.74
CA ASP A 168 3.85 6.25 15.24
C ASP A 168 3.99 7.55 14.44
N ARG A 169 4.98 7.63 13.54
CA ARG A 169 5.31 8.83 12.76
C ARG A 169 5.10 8.70 11.26
N ILE A 170 4.80 7.51 10.76
CA ILE A 170 4.55 7.28 9.33
C ILE A 170 3.35 6.39 9.10
N GLN A 171 2.58 6.74 8.08
CA GLN A 171 1.50 5.91 7.57
C GLN A 171 1.38 6.08 6.06
N VAL A 172 0.86 5.07 5.38
CA VAL A 172 0.51 5.17 3.96
C VAL A 172 -1.00 5.33 3.85
N VAL A 173 -1.44 6.35 3.13
CA VAL A 173 -2.85 6.61 2.84
C VAL A 173 -3.11 6.44 1.36
N GLN A 174 -4.06 5.57 1.02
CA GLN A 174 -4.52 5.36 -0.35
C GLN A 174 -6.04 5.23 -0.38
N ASP A 175 -6.69 6.11 -1.13
CA ASP A 175 -8.14 6.26 -1.16
C ASP A 175 -8.71 6.42 0.28
N GLU A 176 -9.35 5.38 0.80
CA GLU A 176 -9.92 5.33 2.15
C GLU A 176 -9.17 4.35 3.07
N THR A 177 -8.06 3.79 2.59
CA THR A 177 -7.24 2.83 3.32
C THR A 177 -6.05 3.54 3.95
N THR A 178 -5.94 3.46 5.27
CA THR A 178 -4.73 3.82 6.02
C THR A 178 -3.97 2.56 6.37
N LEU A 179 -2.68 2.56 6.11
CA LEU A 179 -1.77 1.47 6.43
C LEU A 179 -0.77 1.94 7.47
N LEU A 180 -0.81 1.29 8.62
CA LEU A 180 0.16 1.47 9.69
C LEU A 180 1.22 0.38 9.59
N PHE A 181 2.48 0.77 9.69
CA PHE A 181 3.58 -0.17 9.66
C PHE A 181 3.81 -0.78 11.04
N ARG A 182 4.07 -2.09 11.06
CA ARG A 182 4.50 -2.83 12.24
C ARG A 182 5.98 -3.12 12.16
N ASP A 183 6.61 -3.36 13.31
CA ASP A 183 8.00 -3.79 13.38
C ASP A 183 8.29 -5.04 12.51
N SER A 184 7.37 -6.01 12.47
CA SER A 184 7.49 -7.24 11.66
C SER A 184 7.46 -6.99 10.15
N HIS A 185 7.07 -5.80 9.72
CA HIS A 185 7.10 -5.38 8.33
C HIS A 185 8.35 -4.55 7.99
N TYR A 186 9.17 -4.22 8.98
CA TYR A 186 10.29 -3.30 8.84
C TYR A 186 11.65 -4.02 8.87
N ARG A 187 12.55 -3.59 8.00
CA ARG A 187 13.96 -3.97 8.04
C ARG A 187 14.83 -2.72 7.88
N ARG A 188 15.75 -2.51 8.82
CA ARG A 188 16.73 -1.43 8.74
C ARG A 188 17.77 -1.75 7.67
N LEU A 189 18.12 -0.76 6.85
CA LEU A 189 19.27 -0.81 5.95
C LEU A 189 20.37 0.13 6.46
N GLY A 190 21.63 -0.25 6.26
CA GLY A 190 22.78 0.56 6.64
C GLY A 190 23.14 1.64 5.62
N ALA A 191 22.96 1.33 4.33
CA ALA A 191 23.21 2.22 3.20
C ALA A 191 22.32 1.82 2.02
N LEU A 192 22.20 2.72 1.05
CA LEU A 192 21.72 2.39 -0.29
C LEU A 192 22.87 1.83 -1.14
N ALA A 193 22.60 1.49 -2.40
CA ALA A 193 23.63 1.11 -3.36
C ALA A 193 24.74 2.18 -3.47
N SER A 194 25.94 1.75 -3.87
CA SER A 194 27.09 2.64 -4.02
C SER A 194 26.81 3.77 -5.01
N GLY A 195 27.31 4.97 -4.71
CA GLY A 195 27.11 6.17 -5.54
C GLY A 195 25.79 6.92 -5.30
N LEU A 196 24.92 6.42 -4.40
CA LEU A 196 23.70 7.11 -3.99
C LEU A 196 23.92 8.00 -2.76
N PRO A 197 23.04 8.99 -2.52
CA PRO A 197 23.14 9.84 -1.34
C PRO A 197 23.13 9.05 -0.03
N ALA A 198 23.91 9.53 0.93
CA ALA A 198 23.93 8.97 2.27
C ALA A 198 22.72 9.47 3.07
N PHE A 199 22.10 8.55 3.81
CA PHE A 199 20.99 8.85 4.70
C PHE A 199 21.29 8.36 6.12
N THR A 200 20.88 9.12 7.13
CA THR A 200 21.06 8.71 8.54
C THR A 200 20.13 7.55 8.91
N GLU A 201 18.97 7.46 8.25
CA GLU A 201 17.96 6.44 8.51
C GLU A 201 17.44 5.87 7.20
N ILE A 202 17.51 4.54 7.05
CA ILE A 202 17.00 3.84 5.87
C ILE A 202 16.20 2.63 6.34
N GLY A 203 14.95 2.55 5.87
CA GLY A 203 14.00 1.52 6.23
C GLY A 203 13.34 0.91 5.01
N LEU A 204 13.31 -0.41 4.97
CA LEU A 204 12.49 -1.19 4.04
C LEU A 204 11.21 -1.62 4.75
N PHE A 205 10.07 -1.31 4.16
CA PHE A 205 8.74 -1.60 4.68
C PHE A 205 7.99 -2.53 3.73
N ARG A 206 7.68 -3.73 4.21
CA ARG A 206 6.85 -4.69 3.49
C ARG A 206 5.38 -4.34 3.67
N ILE A 207 4.63 -4.37 2.58
CA ILE A 207 3.19 -4.21 2.59
C ILE A 207 2.59 -5.58 2.23
N PRO A 208 1.94 -6.26 3.20
CA PRO A 208 1.36 -7.58 2.97
C PRO A 208 0.27 -7.56 1.89
N GLU A 209 0.16 -8.67 1.16
CA GLU A 209 -1.00 -8.94 0.30
C GLU A 209 -2.28 -8.92 1.17
N GLY A 210 -3.35 -8.31 0.66
CA GLY A 210 -4.63 -8.21 1.37
C GLY A 210 -4.76 -7.01 2.31
N SER A 211 -3.73 -6.18 2.45
CA SER A 211 -3.80 -4.87 3.13
C SER A 211 -4.83 -3.92 2.51
N GLY A 212 -5.19 -4.14 1.25
CA GLY A 212 -6.02 -3.23 0.45
C GLY A 212 -5.20 -2.18 -0.32
N PHE A 213 -3.88 -2.22 -0.19
CA PHE A 213 -2.95 -1.41 -0.96
C PHE A 213 -2.85 -1.88 -2.41
N ASP A 214 -2.90 -0.94 -3.34
CA ASP A 214 -2.65 -1.14 -4.76
C ASP A 214 -1.42 -0.30 -5.17
N PRO A 215 -0.24 -0.91 -5.38
CA PRO A 215 0.97 -0.17 -5.71
C PRO A 215 0.92 0.51 -7.09
N ALA A 216 -0.04 0.14 -7.94
CA ALA A 216 -0.23 0.74 -9.26
C ALA A 216 -1.08 2.02 -9.24
N LYS A 217 -1.68 2.35 -8.09
CA LYS A 217 -2.44 3.58 -7.89
C LYS A 217 -1.62 4.62 -7.13
N PRO A 218 -1.93 5.92 -7.29
CA PRO A 218 -1.38 6.95 -6.43
C PRO A 218 -1.67 6.68 -4.95
N TRP A 219 -0.73 7.04 -4.09
CA TRP A 219 -0.85 6.95 -2.64
C TRP A 219 -0.05 8.09 -2.00
N ARG A 220 -0.23 8.30 -0.70
CA ARG A 220 0.50 9.33 0.05
C ARG A 220 1.20 8.70 1.24
N LEU A 221 2.48 9.01 1.39
CA LEU A 221 3.16 8.84 2.67
C LEU A 221 2.80 10.03 3.54
N GLU A 222 2.25 9.80 4.72
CA GLU A 222 2.00 10.85 5.69
C GLU A 222 3.02 10.74 6.82
N LEU A 223 3.80 11.81 7.00
CA LEU A 223 4.70 11.99 8.13
C LEU A 223 3.93 12.71 9.23
N LEU A 224 3.73 12.04 10.37
CA LEU A 224 3.12 12.60 11.57
C LEU A 224 4.21 13.19 12.44
N VAL A 225 4.13 14.50 12.66
CA VAL A 225 5.05 15.25 13.51
C VAL A 225 4.34 15.56 14.82
N GLN A 226 4.99 15.22 15.93
CA GLN A 226 4.48 15.46 17.27
C GLN A 226 5.27 16.55 17.99
N ARG A 227 4.59 17.37 18.80
CA ARG A 227 5.17 18.36 19.70
C ARG A 227 4.56 18.22 21.09
N PRO A 228 5.35 18.04 22.16
CA PRO A 228 4.83 18.09 23.52
C PRO A 228 4.24 19.46 23.83
N VAL A 229 3.04 19.46 24.41
CA VAL A 229 2.33 20.67 24.86
C VAL A 229 2.08 20.66 26.37
N GLY A 230 2.45 19.57 27.04
CA GLY A 230 2.42 19.41 28.49
C GLY A 230 3.28 18.22 28.93
N PRO A 231 3.24 17.84 30.22
CA PRO A 231 4.05 16.74 30.76
C PRO A 231 3.80 15.39 30.10
N ILE A 232 2.56 15.15 29.66
CA ILE A 232 2.12 13.91 29.00
C ILE A 232 1.40 14.16 27.67
N GLU A 233 1.02 15.41 27.41
CA GLU A 233 0.21 15.78 26.26
C GLU A 233 1.07 16.11 25.05
N LYS A 234 0.65 15.61 23.89
CA LYS A 234 1.30 15.86 22.61
C LYS A 234 0.28 16.34 21.59
N ALA A 235 0.66 17.36 20.87
CA ALA A 235 -0.03 17.79 19.67
C ALA A 235 0.61 17.16 18.44
N TYR A 236 -0.20 16.96 17.39
CA TYR A 236 0.22 16.31 16.16
C TYR A 236 -0.15 17.19 14.96
N THR A 237 0.75 17.28 14.00
CA THR A 237 0.50 17.79 12.65
C THR A 237 0.98 16.76 11.63
N SER A 238 0.47 16.80 10.40
CA SER A 238 0.88 15.86 9.36
C SER A 238 1.41 16.58 8.12
N PHE A 239 2.36 15.94 7.44
CA PHE A 239 2.89 16.37 6.15
C PHE A 239 2.79 15.22 5.16
N SER A 240 2.25 15.49 3.98
CA SER A 240 1.95 14.46 2.98
C SER A 240 2.94 14.52 1.82
N LEU A 241 3.51 13.36 1.46
CA LEU A 241 4.27 13.14 0.25
C LEU A 241 3.48 12.25 -0.70
N THR A 242 2.99 12.81 -1.80
CA THR A 242 2.26 12.04 -2.81
C THR A 242 3.22 11.26 -3.69
N TYR A 243 2.89 9.99 -3.93
CA TYR A 243 3.63 9.08 -4.78
C TYR A 243 2.69 8.46 -5.81
N ALA A 244 3.16 8.39 -7.05
CA ALA A 244 2.54 7.59 -8.10
C ALA A 244 3.67 6.89 -8.84
N LEU A 245 3.53 5.59 -9.07
CA LEU A 245 4.52 4.85 -9.82
C LEU A 245 4.52 5.35 -11.28
N PRO A 246 5.68 5.67 -11.87
CA PRO A 246 5.73 6.14 -13.25
C PRO A 246 5.10 5.13 -14.22
N ASP A 247 4.35 5.62 -15.21
CA ASP A 247 3.55 4.77 -16.10
C ASP A 247 4.38 3.72 -16.85
N ARG A 248 5.67 3.97 -17.09
CA ARG A 248 6.58 2.99 -17.73
C ARG A 248 6.72 1.68 -16.94
N TYR A 249 6.42 1.71 -15.64
CA TYR A 249 6.46 0.55 -14.75
C TYR A 249 5.09 -0.13 -14.62
N LEU A 250 4.08 0.36 -15.34
CA LEU A 250 2.71 -0.12 -15.27
C LEU A 250 2.24 -0.58 -16.64
N GLU A 251 1.47 -1.66 -16.66
CA GLU A 251 0.76 -2.12 -17.84
C GLU A 251 -0.70 -2.43 -17.50
N ALA A 252 -1.57 -2.42 -18.51
CA ALA A 252 -2.95 -2.83 -18.34
C ALA A 252 -2.99 -4.30 -17.92
N ALA A 253 -3.69 -4.61 -16.82
CA ALA A 253 -3.87 -6.00 -16.45
C ALA A 253 -4.81 -6.67 -17.47
N PRO A 254 -4.48 -7.88 -17.96
CA PRO A 254 -5.35 -8.59 -18.87
C PRO A 254 -6.73 -8.79 -18.22
N PRO A 255 -7.83 -8.68 -18.99
CA PRO A 255 -9.16 -8.90 -18.46
C PRO A 255 -9.21 -10.29 -17.82
N ARG A 256 -9.69 -10.38 -16.57
CA ARG A 256 -9.94 -11.67 -15.92
C ARG A 256 -11.00 -12.41 -16.75
N HIS A 257 -10.57 -13.24 -17.69
CA HIS A 257 -11.45 -14.19 -18.36
C HIS A 257 -12.00 -15.11 -17.28
N GLY A 258 -13.26 -14.89 -16.90
CA GLY A 258 -13.96 -15.77 -15.97
C GLY A 258 -13.82 -17.19 -16.47
N ARG A 259 -13.26 -18.08 -15.65
CA ARG A 259 -13.27 -19.53 -15.91
C ARG A 259 -14.71 -19.91 -16.23
N ARG A 260 -15.01 -20.09 -17.52
CA ARG A 260 -16.27 -20.64 -17.99
C ARG A 260 -16.38 -21.99 -17.29
N ARG A 261 -17.23 -22.09 -16.26
CA ARG A 261 -17.52 -23.37 -15.62
C ARG A 261 -17.91 -24.32 -16.74
N ARG A 262 -17.04 -25.28 -17.06
CA ARG A 262 -17.37 -26.39 -17.95
C ARG A 262 -18.58 -27.05 -17.28
N ARG A 263 -19.78 -26.79 -17.79
CA ARG A 263 -21.00 -27.49 -17.39
C ARG A 263 -20.70 -28.96 -17.67
N LYS A 264 -20.46 -29.77 -16.63
CA LYS A 264 -20.46 -31.23 -16.78
C LYS A 264 -21.83 -31.57 -17.36
N LYS A 265 -21.86 -32.07 -18.60
CA LYS A 265 -23.08 -32.68 -19.18
C LYS A 265 -23.44 -33.84 -18.26
N THR A 266 -24.48 -33.66 -17.45
CA THR A 266 -25.11 -34.76 -16.72
C THR A 266 -25.66 -35.72 -17.78
N ARG A 267 -25.13 -36.94 -17.85
CA ARG A 267 -25.75 -38.02 -18.63
C ARG A 267 -27.13 -38.29 -18.03
N PRO A 268 -28.20 -38.42 -18.84
CA PRO A 268 -29.50 -38.82 -18.31
C PRO A 268 -29.42 -40.25 -17.76
N PRO A 269 -30.20 -40.58 -16.72
CA PRO A 269 -30.21 -41.91 -16.13
C PRO A 269 -30.82 -42.93 -17.11
N PHE A 270 -30.19 -44.09 -17.17
CA PHE A 270 -30.65 -45.28 -17.91
C PHE A 270 -32.12 -45.59 -17.59
N GLY A 271 -32.97 -45.60 -18.61
CA GLY A 271 -34.34 -46.10 -18.51
C GLY A 271 -34.35 -47.62 -18.27
N ARG A 272 -35.20 -48.07 -17.34
CA ARG A 272 -35.50 -49.48 -17.10
C ARG A 272 -36.32 -50.04 -18.28
N PRO A 273 -36.04 -51.26 -18.78
CA PRO A 273 -36.93 -51.91 -19.71
C PRO A 273 -38.13 -52.52 -18.96
N SER A 274 -39.33 -52.10 -19.34
CA SER A 274 -40.60 -52.74 -19.00
C SER A 274 -40.73 -54.08 -19.73
N GLY A 275 -41.14 -55.12 -19.02
CA GLY A 275 -41.34 -56.47 -19.54
C GLY A 275 -42.52 -56.61 -20.51
N GLY A 276 -42.52 -57.72 -21.24
CA GLY A 276 -43.62 -58.14 -22.11
C GLY A 276 -43.20 -59.25 -23.07
N SER A 277 -43.47 -60.49 -22.63
CA SER A 277 -43.26 -61.79 -23.27
C SER A 277 -43.96 -61.99 -24.63
N VAL A 278 -43.34 -62.71 -25.56
CA VAL A 278 -44.02 -63.68 -26.45
C VAL A 278 -43.07 -64.84 -26.78
N TRP A 279 -43.63 -66.04 -26.74
CA TRP A 279 -43.07 -67.38 -26.89
C TRP A 279 -42.68 -67.81 -28.32
N GLU A 280 -41.86 -68.87 -28.38
CA GLU A 280 -41.78 -69.95 -29.39
C GLU A 280 -41.29 -69.60 -30.82
N ARG A 281 -40.30 -70.29 -31.42
CA ARG A 281 -40.20 -71.75 -31.61
C ARG A 281 -38.82 -72.12 -32.20
N SER A 282 -38.25 -73.20 -31.68
CA SER A 282 -37.54 -74.29 -32.38
C SER A 282 -36.92 -74.04 -33.76
N ARG A 283 -35.58 -74.19 -33.87
CA ARG A 283 -34.96 -75.34 -34.55
C ARG A 283 -33.44 -75.33 -34.42
N CYS A 284 -32.95 -76.37 -33.75
CA CYS A 284 -31.59 -76.87 -33.88
C CYS A 284 -31.51 -77.70 -35.16
N SER A 285 -30.60 -77.39 -36.09
CA SER A 285 -30.07 -78.39 -37.02
C SER A 285 -28.66 -78.06 -37.45
N ALA A 286 -27.73 -78.90 -36.99
CA ALA A 286 -26.50 -79.35 -37.61
C ALA A 286 -25.97 -78.59 -38.85
N ARG A 287 -24.67 -78.23 -38.83
CA ARG A 287 -23.64 -79.04 -39.49
C ARG A 287 -22.23 -78.52 -39.18
N ARG A 288 -21.36 -79.53 -39.12
CA ARG A 288 -19.89 -79.56 -39.04
C ARG A 288 -19.23 -78.64 -40.06
N CYS A 289 -18.07 -78.08 -39.74
CA CYS A 289 -16.77 -78.63 -40.17
C CYS A 289 -15.63 -77.70 -39.73
N TRP A 290 -14.56 -78.33 -39.26
CA TRP A 290 -13.22 -77.77 -39.11
C TRP A 290 -12.60 -77.37 -40.45
N CYS A 291 -11.77 -76.32 -40.41
CA CYS A 291 -10.37 -76.34 -40.86
C CYS A 291 -9.58 -75.38 -39.98
#